data_AF-A1TWT6-F1
#
_entry.id   AF-A1TWT6-F1
#
_cell.length_a   1.000
_cell.length_b   1.000
_cell.length_c   1.000
_cell.angle_alpha   90.00
_cell.angle_beta   90.00
_cell.angle_gamma   90.00
#
_symmetry.space_group_name_H-M   'P 1'
#
loop_
_entity.id
_entity.type
_entity.pdbx_description
1 polymer ?
#
loop_
_entity_poly.entity_id
_entity_poly.type
_entity_poly.pdbx_seq_one_letter_code
_entity_poly.pdbx_strand_id
1 'polypeptide(L)'
;MSDSSAHLASINKDVFHTHWTRLTMEKPQFPPPEQRSVKLDQHDSVRSHVQQQICDEVQRLERRIETLRLTKAPHAAIMISTYERMICRKKGFLQNWDLQ
;
A
#
# COMPACT_ATOMS: atom_id res chain seq x y z
N MET A 1 -72.08 -43.16 7.44
CA MET A 1 -72.23 -43.07 8.91
C MET A 1 -71.12 -42.18 9.42
N SER A 2 -71.51 -41.17 10.19
CA SER A 2 -70.68 -40.36 11.09
C SER A 2 -69.74 -41.26 11.93
N ASP A 3 -68.67 -40.84 12.58
CA ASP A 3 -68.27 -39.59 13.19
C ASP A 3 -66.84 -39.81 13.73
N SER A 4 -66.08 -38.74 13.99
CA SER A 4 -65.38 -38.53 15.28
C SER A 4 -64.03 -37.83 15.15
N SER A 5 -64.11 -36.60 15.63
CA SER A 5 -63.07 -35.71 16.15
C SER A 5 -62.10 -36.38 17.13
N ALA A 6 -60.81 -36.02 17.04
CA ALA A 6 -59.98 -35.74 18.22
C ALA A 6 -58.74 -34.90 17.86
N HIS A 7 -58.77 -33.66 18.35
CA HIS A 7 -57.69 -32.96 19.06
C HIS A 7 -56.29 -32.74 18.45
N LEU A 8 -56.04 -31.44 18.19
CA LEU A 8 -54.90 -30.61 18.61
C LEU A 8 -53.47 -31.19 18.49
N ALA A 9 -52.69 -30.63 17.56
CA ALA A 9 -51.37 -30.08 17.88
C ALA A 9 -51.01 -28.95 16.91
N SER A 10 -50.81 -27.78 17.50
CA SER A 10 -50.21 -26.60 16.91
C SER A 10 -48.83 -26.91 16.30
N ILE A 11 -48.49 -26.29 15.18
CA ILE A 11 -47.23 -25.54 15.01
C ILE A 11 -47.45 -24.50 13.90
N ASN A 12 -47.31 -23.25 14.31
CA ASN A 12 -47.31 -22.04 13.49
C ASN A 12 -46.33 -22.16 12.32
N LYS A 13 -46.84 -21.97 11.10
CA LYS A 13 -46.03 -21.44 10.00
C LYS A 13 -46.32 -19.94 9.91
N ASP A 14 -45.73 -19.22 10.84
CA ASP A 14 -45.19 -17.89 10.58
C ASP A 14 -44.52 -17.92 9.19
N VAL A 15 -44.61 -16.93 8.31
CA VAL A 15 -45.08 -15.56 8.43
C VAL A 15 -45.08 -15.07 6.97
N PHE A 16 -46.23 -14.57 6.52
CA PHE A 16 -46.40 -13.63 5.42
C PHE A 16 -45.61 -13.85 4.10
N HIS A 17 -46.25 -14.55 3.16
CA HIS A 17 -46.14 -14.15 1.76
C HIS A 17 -46.98 -12.90 1.55
N THR A 18 -46.34 -11.76 1.32
CA THR A 18 -47.02 -10.59 0.73
C THR A 18 -46.09 -9.85 -0.22
N HIS A 19 -46.67 -9.60 -1.39
CA HIS A 19 -46.08 -9.04 -2.60
C HIS A 19 -45.67 -7.56 -2.39
N TRP A 20 -44.46 -7.21 -2.83
CA TRP A 20 -44.08 -5.83 -3.11
C TRP A 20 -43.42 -5.78 -4.48
N THR A 21 -44.10 -5.09 -5.39
CA THR A 21 -43.68 -4.82 -6.75
C THR A 21 -42.47 -3.89 -6.74
N ARG A 22 -41.46 -4.29 -7.50
CA ARG A 22 -40.30 -3.53 -8.00
C ARG A 22 -40.44 -1.99 -7.95
N LEU A 23 -39.76 -1.38 -6.98
CA LEU A 23 -39.11 -0.08 -7.15
C LEU A 23 -37.62 -0.30 -6.88
N THR A 24 -36.84 -0.37 -7.94
CA THR A 24 -35.38 -0.32 -7.89
C THR A 24 -35.00 1.00 -7.21
N MET A 25 -34.47 0.93 -5.99
CA MET A 25 -33.61 2.01 -5.52
C MET A 25 -32.41 2.03 -6.46
N GLU A 26 -32.37 3.01 -7.37
CA GLU A 26 -31.10 3.37 -7.99
C GLU A 26 -30.17 3.82 -6.87
N LYS A 27 -29.23 2.94 -6.51
CA LYS A 27 -28.08 3.31 -5.71
C LYS A 27 -27.43 4.51 -6.41
N PRO A 28 -27.27 5.68 -5.78
CA PRO A 28 -26.59 6.81 -6.39
C PRO A 28 -25.26 6.32 -6.92
N GLN A 29 -25.13 6.30 -8.26
CA GLN A 29 -23.92 5.87 -8.92
C GLN A 29 -22.95 7.03 -8.83
N PHE A 30 -22.33 7.18 -7.64
CA PHE A 30 -21.17 8.04 -7.53
C PHE A 30 -20.16 7.54 -8.54
N PRO A 31 -19.62 8.40 -9.42
CA PRO A 31 -18.51 8.00 -10.27
C PRO A 31 -17.43 7.40 -9.36
N PRO A 32 -16.79 6.29 -9.76
CA PRO A 32 -15.62 5.79 -9.04
C PRO A 32 -14.71 6.98 -8.77
N PRO A 33 -14.15 7.14 -7.55
CA PRO A 33 -13.24 8.25 -7.30
C PRO A 33 -12.16 8.18 -8.37
N GLU A 34 -12.16 9.17 -9.28
CA GLU A 34 -11.12 9.27 -10.28
C GLU A 34 -9.81 9.24 -9.51
N GLN A 35 -8.96 8.25 -9.78
CA GLN A 35 -7.62 8.21 -9.26
C GLN A 35 -6.91 9.45 -9.80
N ARG A 36 -6.97 10.56 -9.06
CA ARG A 36 -6.21 11.76 -9.37
C ARG A 36 -4.75 11.33 -9.34
N SER A 37 -4.14 11.21 -10.50
CA SER A 37 -2.71 10.96 -10.61
C SER A 37 -1.98 12.22 -10.11
N VAL A 38 -1.64 12.25 -8.84
CA VAL A 38 -0.88 13.38 -8.27
C VAL A 38 0.56 13.25 -8.77
N LYS A 39 0.97 14.13 -9.67
CA LYS A 39 2.35 14.22 -10.18
C LYS A 39 3.25 14.90 -9.15
N LEU A 40 3.54 14.18 -8.06
CA LEU A 40 4.30 14.70 -6.92
C LEU A 40 5.74 15.11 -7.27
N ASP A 41 6.29 14.52 -8.32
CA ASP A 41 7.62 14.76 -8.86
C ASP A 41 7.80 16.15 -9.49
N GLN A 42 6.70 16.85 -9.78
CA GLN A 42 6.71 18.22 -10.34
C GLN A 42 6.89 19.32 -9.28
N HIS A 43 6.83 18.96 -7.99
CA HIS A 43 6.97 19.93 -6.91
C HIS A 43 8.41 20.01 -6.43
N ASP A 44 8.98 21.22 -6.46
CA ASP A 44 10.35 21.48 -6.01
C ASP A 44 10.60 21.05 -4.55
N SER A 45 9.59 21.15 -3.69
CA SER A 45 9.68 20.70 -2.30
C SER A 45 9.91 19.19 -2.19
N VAL A 46 9.21 18.40 -3.02
CA VAL A 46 9.39 16.93 -3.08
C VAL A 46 10.75 16.60 -3.68
N ARG A 47 11.13 17.27 -4.78
CA ARG A 47 12.44 17.07 -5.44
C ARG A 47 13.59 17.37 -4.47
N SER A 48 13.56 18.52 -3.81
CA SER A 48 14.59 18.94 -2.84
C SER A 48 14.66 17.99 -1.64
N HIS A 49 13.50 17.55 -1.14
CA HIS A 49 13.46 16.59 -0.04
C HIS A 49 14.08 15.25 -0.43
N VAL A 50 13.73 14.72 -1.61
CA VAL A 50 14.31 13.47 -2.13
C VAL A 50 15.81 13.62 -2.35
N GLN A 51 16.26 14.72 -2.95
CA GLN A 51 17.68 15.00 -3.15
C GLN A 51 18.44 15.00 -1.82
N GLN A 52 17.96 15.75 -0.82
CA GLN A 52 18.58 15.82 0.49
C GLN A 52 18.65 14.44 1.16
N GLN A 53 17.54 13.70 1.17
CA GLN A 53 17.49 12.36 1.77
C GLN A 53 18.50 11.40 1.13
N ILE A 54 18.64 11.44 -0.19
CA ILE A 54 19.59 10.59 -0.91
C ILE A 54 21.02 11.02 -0.61
N CYS A 55 21.31 12.33 -0.61
CA CYS A 55 22.62 12.86 -0.25
C CYS A 55 23.04 12.47 1.18
N ASP A 56 22.14 12.62 2.15
CA ASP A 56 22.39 12.23 3.55
C ASP A 56 22.68 10.73 3.67
N GLU A 57 21.93 9.92 2.93
CA GLU A 57 22.11 8.47 2.93
C GLU A 57 23.42 8.05 2.28
N VAL A 58 23.81 8.69 1.17
CA VAL A 58 25.13 8.48 0.54
C VAL A 58 26.24 8.80 1.55
N GLN A 59 26.16 9.94 2.24
CA GLN A 59 27.16 10.31 3.25
C GLN A 59 27.19 9.33 4.44
N ARG A 60 26.04 8.79 4.85
CA ARG A 60 25.99 7.74 5.89
C ARG A 60 26.68 6.46 5.43
N LEU A 61 26.43 6.03 4.19
CA LEU A 61 27.05 4.83 3.62
C LEU A 61 28.56 5.00 3.45
N GLU A 62 29.02 6.16 2.99
CA GLU A 62 30.45 6.48 2.84
C GLU A 62 31.17 6.45 4.21
N ARG A 63 30.58 7.05 5.25
CA ARG A 63 31.10 6.96 6.63
C ARG A 63 31.14 5.53 7.16
N ARG A 64 30.13 4.72 6.83
CA ARG A 64 30.09 3.31 7.25
C ARG A 64 31.18 2.50 6.56
N ILE A 65 31.42 2.73 5.26
CA ILE A 65 32.52 2.11 4.52
C ILE A 65 33.86 2.47 5.15
N GLU A 66 34.08 3.73 5.52
CA GLU A 66 35.33 4.14 6.17
C GLU A 66 35.56 3.40 7.49
N THR A 67 34.52 3.31 8.33
CA THR A 67 34.58 2.51 9.56
C THR A 67 34.93 1.05 9.27
N LEU A 68 34.31 0.47 8.24
CA LEU A 68 34.55 -0.92 7.86
C LEU A 68 35.97 -1.19 7.35
N ARG A 69 36.57 -0.23 6.64
CA ARG A 69 37.97 -0.32 6.18
C ARG A 69 38.95 -0.34 7.34
N LEU A 70 38.62 0.31 8.45
CA LEU A 70 39.43 0.28 9.68
C LEU A 70 39.22 -1.02 10.48
N THR A 71 38.07 -1.68 10.34
CA THR A 71 37.81 -2.93 11.05
C THR A 71 38.42 -4.14 10.33
N LYS A 72 39.16 -4.99 11.06
CA LYS A 72 39.68 -6.28 10.55
C LYS A 72 38.62 -7.40 10.55
N ALA A 73 37.36 -7.05 10.28
CA ALA A 73 36.26 -8.01 10.32
C ALA A 73 36.26 -8.89 9.05
N PRO A 74 36.10 -10.22 9.16
CA PRO A 74 36.13 -11.13 8.00
C PRO A 74 35.12 -10.78 6.90
N HIS A 75 33.98 -10.19 7.28
CA HIS A 75 32.87 -9.84 6.39
C HIS A 75 32.92 -8.39 5.88
N ALA A 76 33.97 -7.61 6.23
CA ALA A 76 34.07 -6.20 5.87
C ALA A 76 34.07 -5.99 4.34
N ALA A 77 34.83 -6.79 3.59
CA ALA A 77 34.94 -6.65 2.13
C ALA A 77 33.59 -6.80 1.42
N ILE A 78 32.76 -7.75 1.87
CA ILE A 78 31.42 -8.00 1.31
C ILE A 78 30.47 -6.83 1.62
N MET A 79 30.49 -6.33 2.86
CA MET A 79 29.67 -5.17 3.25
C MET A 79 30.08 -3.90 2.50
N ILE A 80 31.38 -3.64 2.37
CA ILE A 80 31.90 -2.49 1.61
C ILE A 80 31.39 -2.57 0.16
N SER A 81 31.58 -3.71 -0.50
CA SER A 81 31.11 -3.91 -1.89
C SER A 81 29.59 -3.71 -2.03
N THR A 82 28.83 -4.11 -1.01
CA THR A 82 27.37 -3.93 -0.98
C THR A 82 27.00 -2.45 -0.87
N TYR A 83 27.63 -1.72 0.05
CA TYR A 83 27.37 -0.29 0.25
C TYR A 83 27.85 0.56 -0.93
N GLU A 84 28.98 0.24 -1.54
CA GLU A 84 29.46 0.89 -2.77
C GLU A 84 28.41 0.74 -3.89
N ARG A 85 27.83 -0.44 -4.06
CA ARG A 85 26.75 -0.67 -5.04
C ARG A 85 25.49 0.15 -4.72
N MET A 86 25.14 0.28 -3.44
CA MET A 86 24.02 1.12 -3.00
C MET A 86 24.29 2.60 -3.31
N ILE A 87 25.50 3.08 -3.06
CA ILE A 87 25.93 4.45 -3.39
C ILE A 87 25.84 4.68 -4.90
N CYS A 88 26.37 3.78 -5.73
CA CYS A 88 26.30 3.90 -7.18
C CYS A 88 24.85 4.02 -7.68
N ARG A 89 23.94 3.18 -7.16
CA ARG A 89 22.51 3.26 -7.51
C ARG A 89 21.87 4.57 -7.07
N LYS A 90 22.21 5.07 -5.87
CA LYS A 90 21.70 6.34 -5.34
C LYS A 90 22.20 7.55 -6.13
N LYS A 91 23.50 7.59 -6.45
CA LYS A 91 24.09 8.63 -7.31
C LYS A 91 23.49 8.56 -8.72
N GLY A 92 23.36 7.37 -9.29
CA GLY A 92 22.71 7.17 -10.58
C GLY A 92 21.24 7.59 -10.60
N PHE A 93 20.50 7.38 -9.50
CA PHE A 93 19.13 7.89 -9.38
C PHE A 93 19.09 9.42 -9.47
N LEU A 94 19.97 10.13 -8.75
CA LEU A 94 20.02 11.59 -8.80
C LEU A 94 20.33 12.11 -10.21
N GLN A 95 21.25 11.47 -10.92
CA GLN A 95 21.60 11.81 -12.31
C GLN A 95 20.42 11.59 -13.24
N ASN A 96 19.78 10.43 -13.17
CA ASN A 96 18.65 10.08 -14.04
C ASN A 96 17.41 10.94 -13.78
N TRP A 97 17.35 11.64 -12.65
CA TRP A 97 16.21 12.48 -12.25
C TRP A 97 16.51 13.98 -12.30
N ASP A 98 17.67 14.39 -12.81
CA ASP A 98 18.14 15.79 -12.84
C ASP A 98 18.10 16.45 -11.45
N LEU A 99 18.64 15.75 -10.45
CA LEU A 99 18.74 16.17 -9.05
C LEU A 99 20.21 16.32 -8.60
N GLN A 100 21.17 16.36 -9.52
CA GLN A 100 22.61 16.37 -9.24
C GLN A 100 23.35 17.50 -9.94
#